data_AF-A0A090W2S8-F1
#
_entry.id   AF-A0A090W2S8-F1
#
_cell.length_a   1.000
_cell.length_b   1.000
_cell.length_c   1.000
_cell.angle_alpha   90.00
_cell.angle_beta   90.00
_cell.angle_gamma   90.00
#
_symmetry.space_group_name_H-M   'P 1'
#
loop_
_entity.id
_entity.type
_entity.pdbx_description
1 polymer ?
#
loop_
_entity_poly.entity_id
_entity_poly.type
_entity_poly.pdbx_seq_one_letter_code
_entity_poly.pdbx_strand_id
1 'polypeptide(L)'
;MKRVVVGLSGGVDSSVAAYLLKEQGYEVIGLFMKNWHDDSVTISNECPWLDDSNDAMLVADKLGIPFQTVDLSEQYKARIVDYMFNEYQKGRTPNPDVLCNREIKFDVFMDIALSLGADYVATGHYCRKGTLHKNGEEIYQLLAGVDGNKDQSYFLCQLSQAQLSKALFPIGELTKPEVREIASKLDLVTAEKKDSQGLCFIGKVKLPDFLQQQLKPKEGVIVEVSDDEPIYKVENHNFNSKEEELSFLSRKLNYTIQNGKVVGKHQGAHYFTKGQRKGLAVGGTPEPLFVIDTNVEDNIIYTGQGKNHPVS
;
A
#
# COMPACT_ATOMS: atom_id res chain seq x y z
N MET A 1 -4.51 25.68 -23.22
CA MET A 1 -5.16 24.95 -22.10
C MET A 1 -4.26 23.77 -21.78
N LYS A 2 -3.89 23.55 -20.52
CA LYS A 2 -3.04 22.41 -20.16
C LYS A 2 -3.87 21.14 -20.06
N ARG A 3 -3.33 20.01 -20.48
CA ARG A 3 -4.00 18.71 -20.49
C ARG A 3 -3.62 17.88 -19.28
N VAL A 4 -4.60 17.29 -18.62
CA VAL A 4 -4.41 16.43 -17.45
C VAL A 4 -5.09 15.10 -17.66
N VAL A 5 -4.34 14.01 -17.52
CA VAL A 5 -4.91 12.67 -17.48
C VAL A 5 -5.14 12.29 -16.01
N VAL A 6 -6.38 11.96 -15.67
CA VAL A 6 -6.78 11.57 -14.32
C VAL A 6 -6.95 10.06 -14.27
N GLY A 7 -6.26 9.40 -13.34
CA GLY A 7 -6.51 8.00 -13.03
C GLY A 7 -7.87 7.84 -12.35
N LEU A 8 -8.89 7.42 -13.11
CA LEU A 8 -10.24 7.15 -12.60
C LEU A 8 -10.31 5.69 -12.17
N SER A 9 -10.47 5.43 -10.87
CA SER A 9 -10.50 4.07 -10.31
C SER A 9 -11.91 3.54 -10.07
N GLY A 10 -12.95 4.29 -10.48
CA GLY A 10 -14.34 4.01 -10.10
C GLY A 10 -14.66 4.37 -8.65
N GLY A 11 -13.77 5.09 -7.95
CA GLY A 11 -13.96 5.56 -6.58
C GLY A 11 -14.22 7.06 -6.51
N VAL A 12 -14.93 7.50 -5.46
CA VAL A 12 -15.37 8.89 -5.25
C VAL A 12 -14.23 9.91 -5.31
N ASP A 13 -13.05 9.52 -4.80
CA ASP A 13 -11.89 10.40 -4.68
C ASP A 13 -11.35 10.80 -6.05
N SER A 14 -11.23 9.82 -6.96
CA SER A 14 -10.81 10.07 -8.34
C SER A 14 -11.86 10.85 -9.15
N SER A 15 -13.15 10.61 -8.87
CA SER A 15 -14.26 11.31 -9.51
C SER A 15 -14.25 12.80 -9.18
N VAL A 16 -14.10 13.14 -7.90
CA VAL A 16 -14.04 14.53 -7.44
C VAL A 16 -12.74 15.19 -7.88
N ALA A 17 -11.62 14.46 -7.90
CA ALA A 17 -10.36 14.99 -8.45
C ALA A 17 -10.50 15.42 -9.91
N ALA A 18 -11.16 14.61 -10.75
CA ALA A 18 -11.42 14.95 -12.15
C ALA A 18 -12.34 16.17 -12.28
N TYR A 19 -13.41 16.24 -11.48
CA TYR A 19 -14.30 17.39 -11.45
C TYR A 19 -13.56 18.69 -11.08
N LEU A 20 -12.77 18.70 -10.01
CA LEU A 20 -12.03 19.88 -9.56
C LEU A 20 -11.06 20.39 -10.62
N LEU A 21 -10.38 19.49 -11.33
CA LEU A 21 -9.49 19.88 -12.43
C LEU A 21 -10.25 20.47 -13.61
N LYS A 22 -11.44 19.94 -13.92
CA LYS A 22 -12.29 20.50 -14.96
C LYS A 22 -12.73 21.92 -14.59
N GLU A 23 -13.16 22.15 -13.36
CA GLU A 23 -13.56 23.48 -12.85
C GLU A 23 -12.38 24.48 -12.83
N GLN A 24 -11.16 23.99 -12.62
CA GLN A 24 -9.93 24.79 -12.71
C GLN A 24 -9.53 25.13 -14.17
N GLY A 25 -10.27 24.65 -15.17
CA GLY A 25 -10.05 24.98 -16.58
C GLY A 25 -9.00 24.11 -17.27
N TYR A 26 -8.70 22.92 -16.75
CA TYR A 26 -7.85 21.94 -17.44
C TYR A 26 -8.63 21.17 -18.50
N GLU A 27 -7.92 20.72 -19.55
CA GLU A 27 -8.44 19.71 -20.47
C GLU A 27 -8.25 18.34 -19.80
N VAL A 28 -9.33 17.81 -19.25
CA VAL A 28 -9.30 16.57 -18.46
C VAL A 28 -9.64 15.37 -19.31
N ILE A 29 -8.82 14.33 -19.23
CA ILE A 29 -9.07 13.00 -19.81
C ILE A 29 -9.06 11.98 -18.67
N GLY A 30 -10.11 11.18 -18.57
CA GLY A 30 -10.20 10.07 -17.63
C GLY A 30 -9.57 8.81 -18.18
N LEU A 31 -8.77 8.11 -17.37
CA LEU A 31 -8.18 6.85 -17.76
C LEU A 31 -8.29 5.81 -16.63
N PHE A 32 -8.81 4.64 -16.95
CA PHE A 32 -8.97 3.52 -16.02
C PHE A 32 -7.87 2.47 -16.25
N MET A 33 -7.18 2.08 -15.18
CA MET A 33 -6.10 1.08 -15.24
C MET A 33 -6.64 -0.31 -14.87
N LYS A 34 -6.65 -1.23 -15.82
CA LYS A 34 -6.87 -2.66 -15.56
C LYS A 34 -5.54 -3.29 -15.13
N ASN A 35 -5.31 -3.31 -13.82
CA ASN A 35 -4.01 -3.69 -13.24
C ASN A 35 -3.83 -5.18 -13.01
N TRP A 36 -4.88 -5.93 -12.67
CA TRP A 36 -4.73 -7.36 -12.43
C TRP A 36 -6.08 -8.04 -12.55
N HIS A 37 -6.09 -9.20 -13.20
CA HIS A 37 -7.19 -10.15 -13.12
C HIS A 37 -6.57 -11.54 -13.06
N ASP A 38 -6.98 -12.32 -12.09
CA ASP A 38 -6.60 -13.72 -11.99
C ASP A 38 -7.86 -14.55 -11.87
N ASP A 39 -8.23 -15.18 -12.98
CA ASP A 39 -9.44 -15.98 -13.11
C ASP A 39 -9.34 -17.30 -12.32
N SER A 40 -8.16 -17.63 -11.76
CA SER A 40 -7.93 -18.90 -11.05
C SER A 40 -8.28 -18.88 -9.55
N VAL A 41 -8.52 -17.70 -8.96
CA VAL A 41 -8.57 -17.48 -7.50
C VAL A 41 -9.85 -16.78 -7.07
N THR A 42 -10.57 -16.17 -8.00
CA THR A 42 -11.85 -15.55 -7.72
C THR A 42 -12.89 -16.64 -7.44
N ILE A 43 -13.22 -16.80 -6.15
CA ILE A 43 -14.27 -17.72 -5.66
C ILE A 43 -15.64 -17.39 -6.28
N SER A 44 -15.79 -16.18 -6.84
CA SER A 44 -16.94 -15.73 -7.62
C SER A 44 -16.56 -15.49 -9.08
N ASN A 45 -17.44 -15.84 -10.03
CA ASN A 45 -17.38 -15.43 -11.44
C ASN A 45 -17.55 -13.90 -11.64
N GLU A 46 -17.28 -13.10 -10.60
CA GLU A 46 -17.44 -11.64 -10.63
C GLU A 46 -16.07 -11.02 -10.88
N CYS A 47 -15.93 -10.31 -11.99
CA CYS A 47 -14.75 -9.49 -12.30
C CYS A 47 -14.91 -8.12 -11.63
N PRO A 48 -14.29 -7.85 -10.46
CA PRO A 48 -14.59 -6.64 -9.69
C PRO A 48 -14.21 -5.35 -10.43
N TRP A 49 -13.23 -5.44 -11.33
CA TRP A 49 -12.79 -4.32 -12.15
C TRP A 49 -13.83 -3.85 -13.18
N LEU A 50 -14.80 -4.71 -13.56
CA LEU A 50 -15.86 -4.32 -14.50
C LEU A 50 -16.78 -3.27 -13.87
N ASP A 51 -17.21 -3.50 -12.63
CA ASP A 51 -18.07 -2.55 -11.92
C ASP A 51 -17.34 -1.23 -11.67
N ASP A 52 -16.07 -1.29 -11.26
CA ASP A 52 -15.24 -0.10 -11.07
C ASP A 52 -15.01 0.67 -12.39
N SER A 53 -14.80 -0.03 -13.50
CA SER A 53 -14.63 0.57 -14.82
C SER A 53 -15.94 1.20 -15.31
N ASN A 54 -17.08 0.58 -15.05
CA ASN A 54 -18.40 1.11 -15.39
C ASN A 54 -18.70 2.38 -14.61
N ASP A 55 -18.43 2.39 -13.30
CA ASP A 55 -18.58 3.58 -12.47
C ASP A 55 -17.67 4.73 -12.96
N ALA A 56 -16.42 4.42 -13.31
CA ALA A 56 -15.50 5.40 -13.87
C ALA A 56 -16.00 6.00 -15.20
N MET A 57 -16.57 5.16 -16.08
CA MET A 57 -17.16 5.59 -17.34
C MET A 57 -18.38 6.49 -17.11
N LEU A 58 -19.28 6.12 -16.19
CA LEU A 58 -20.47 6.92 -15.85
C LEU A 58 -20.09 8.29 -15.26
N VAL A 59 -19.05 8.33 -14.43
CA VAL A 59 -18.49 9.59 -13.92
C VAL A 59 -17.93 10.42 -15.07
N ALA A 60 -17.14 9.83 -15.97
CA ALA A 60 -16.57 10.54 -17.10
C ALA A 60 -17.64 11.12 -18.03
N ASP A 61 -18.70 10.36 -18.32
CA ASP A 61 -19.86 10.81 -19.10
C ASP A 61 -20.59 11.98 -18.41
N LYS A 62 -20.86 11.84 -17.11
CA LYS A 62 -21.50 12.91 -16.32
C LYS A 62 -20.66 14.19 -16.26
N LEU A 63 -19.34 14.04 -16.20
CA LEU A 63 -18.41 15.15 -16.25
C LEU A 63 -18.13 15.62 -17.69
N GLY A 64 -18.65 14.97 -18.72
CA GLY A 64 -18.39 15.31 -20.13
C GLY A 64 -16.90 15.33 -20.47
N ILE A 65 -16.13 14.36 -19.97
CA ILE A 65 -14.69 14.19 -20.25
C ILE A 65 -14.43 12.90 -21.05
N PRO A 66 -13.44 12.88 -21.95
CA PRO A 66 -13.06 11.64 -22.63
C PRO A 66 -12.61 10.56 -21.64
N PHE A 67 -12.94 9.30 -21.93
CA PHE A 67 -12.63 8.16 -21.09
C PHE A 67 -11.97 7.04 -21.89
N GLN A 68 -10.91 6.45 -21.34
CA GLN A 68 -10.25 5.28 -21.92
C GLN A 68 -9.85 4.27 -20.84
N THR A 69 -9.71 3.02 -21.25
CA THR A 69 -9.18 1.94 -20.40
C THR A 69 -7.84 1.49 -20.96
N VAL A 70 -6.89 1.24 -20.07
CA VAL A 70 -5.60 0.64 -20.43
C VAL A 70 -5.36 -0.62 -19.61
N ASP A 71 -4.85 -1.65 -20.28
CA ASP A 71 -4.45 -2.90 -19.62
C ASP A 71 -2.99 -2.79 -19.19
N LEU A 72 -2.74 -2.86 -17.89
CA LEU A 72 -1.41 -2.84 -17.28
C LEU A 72 -1.09 -4.15 -16.58
N SER A 73 -1.85 -5.22 -16.85
CA SER A 73 -1.77 -6.47 -16.11
C SER A 73 -0.39 -7.14 -16.18
N GLU A 74 0.27 -7.09 -17.34
CA GLU A 74 1.60 -7.66 -17.52
C GLU A 74 2.65 -6.91 -16.69
N GLN A 75 2.64 -5.57 -16.75
CA GLN A 75 3.57 -4.71 -16.00
C GLN A 75 3.31 -4.84 -14.50
N TYR A 76 2.04 -4.89 -14.10
CA TYR A 76 1.64 -5.05 -12.70
C TYR A 76 2.10 -6.39 -12.14
N LYS A 77 1.92 -7.47 -12.91
CA LYS A 77 2.40 -8.80 -12.52
C LYS A 77 3.90 -8.77 -12.24
N ALA A 78 4.66 -8.31 -13.23
CA ALA A 78 6.11 -8.34 -13.18
C ALA A 78 6.68 -7.46 -12.05
N ARG A 79 6.10 -6.27 -11.87
CA ARG A 79 6.66 -5.26 -10.95
C ARG A 79 6.11 -5.36 -9.53
N ILE A 80 4.87 -5.82 -9.35
CA ILE A 80 4.19 -5.82 -8.05
C ILE A 80 3.96 -7.25 -7.55
N VAL A 81 3.30 -8.10 -8.34
CA VAL A 81 2.91 -9.44 -7.91
C VAL A 81 4.13 -10.34 -7.69
N ASP A 82 5.00 -10.43 -8.69
CA ASP A 82 6.20 -11.27 -8.63
C ASP A 82 7.17 -10.77 -7.55
N TYR A 83 7.29 -9.44 -7.39
CA TYR A 83 8.02 -8.83 -6.26
C TYR A 83 7.44 -9.25 -4.91
N MET A 84 6.12 -9.15 -4.74
CA MET A 84 5.46 -9.49 -3.49
C MET A 84 5.70 -10.96 -3.10
N PHE A 85 5.54 -11.89 -4.05
CA PHE A 85 5.84 -13.32 -3.82
C PHE A 85 7.29 -13.54 -3.40
N ASN A 86 8.25 -12.92 -4.09
CA ASN A 86 9.67 -13.02 -3.78
C ASN A 86 10.02 -12.46 -2.39
N GLU A 87 9.38 -11.38 -1.94
CA GLU A 87 9.58 -10.83 -0.60
C GLU A 87 9.02 -11.74 0.49
N TYR A 88 7.80 -12.27 0.31
CA TYR A 88 7.21 -13.22 1.24
C TYR A 88 8.00 -14.52 1.31
N GLN A 89 8.50 -15.03 0.18
CA GLN A 89 9.38 -16.21 0.16
C GLN A 89 10.64 -16.02 1.02
N LYS A 90 11.11 -14.77 1.15
CA LYS A 90 12.26 -14.39 1.99
C LYS A 90 11.88 -14.00 3.42
N GLY A 91 10.62 -14.22 3.82
CA GLY A 91 10.13 -13.91 5.16
C GLY A 91 9.96 -12.41 5.45
N ARG A 92 9.93 -11.58 4.41
CA ARG A 92 9.69 -10.14 4.55
C ARG A 92 8.23 -9.82 4.24
N THR A 93 7.73 -8.76 4.87
CA THR A 93 6.39 -8.24 4.60
C THR A 93 6.51 -6.99 3.72
N PRO A 94 6.30 -7.11 2.39
CA PRO A 94 6.37 -5.98 1.47
C PRO A 94 5.18 -5.03 1.66
N ASN A 95 5.34 -3.79 1.20
CA ASN A 95 4.24 -2.86 0.99
C ASN A 95 4.02 -2.66 -0.53
N PRO A 96 3.13 -3.43 -1.17
CA PRO A 96 2.93 -3.37 -2.62
C PRO A 96 2.25 -2.08 -3.07
N ASP A 97 1.53 -1.36 -2.19
CA ASP A 97 0.86 -0.11 -2.56
C ASP A 97 1.86 1.05 -2.76
N VAL A 98 2.91 1.12 -1.92
CA VAL A 98 4.03 2.06 -2.14
C VAL A 98 4.68 1.81 -3.50
N LEU A 99 4.92 0.53 -3.83
CA LEU A 99 5.55 0.15 -5.08
C LEU A 99 4.62 0.38 -6.28
N CYS A 100 3.32 0.10 -6.16
CA CYS A 100 2.30 0.36 -7.17
C CYS A 100 2.26 1.84 -7.55
N ASN A 101 2.32 2.75 -6.57
CA ASN A 101 2.37 4.17 -6.87
C ASN A 101 3.65 4.51 -7.66
N ARG A 102 4.83 4.06 -7.21
CA ARG A 102 6.10 4.38 -7.86
C ARG A 102 6.23 3.78 -9.26
N GLU A 103 5.88 2.50 -9.43
CA GLU A 103 6.19 1.69 -10.60
C GLU A 103 5.05 1.57 -11.61
N ILE A 104 3.80 1.84 -11.20
CA ILE A 104 2.62 1.72 -12.06
C ILE A 104 1.99 3.09 -12.25
N LYS A 105 1.50 3.73 -11.18
CA LYS A 105 0.73 4.98 -11.31
C LYS A 105 1.57 6.18 -11.73
N PHE A 106 2.81 6.29 -11.26
CA PHE A 106 3.68 7.42 -11.58
C PHE A 106 4.84 7.03 -12.48
N ASP A 107 4.82 5.84 -13.07
CA ASP A 107 5.77 5.42 -14.10
C ASP A 107 4.99 5.01 -15.35
N VAL A 108 4.57 3.74 -15.47
CA VAL A 108 3.87 3.24 -16.66
C VAL A 108 2.63 4.07 -17.05
N PHE A 109 1.75 4.37 -16.09
CA PHE A 109 0.56 5.19 -16.34
C PHE A 109 0.92 6.62 -16.73
N MET A 110 1.96 7.18 -16.11
CA MET A 110 2.42 8.52 -16.42
C MET A 110 3.01 8.59 -17.83
N ASP A 111 3.82 7.61 -18.23
CA ASP A 111 4.38 7.53 -19.58
C ASP A 111 3.28 7.42 -20.64
N ILE A 112 2.25 6.60 -20.39
CA ILE A 112 1.08 6.51 -21.27
C ILE A 112 0.39 7.87 -21.37
N ALA A 113 0.10 8.53 -20.25
CA ALA A 113 -0.54 9.84 -20.23
C ALA A 113 0.27 10.91 -21.00
N LEU A 114 1.59 10.96 -20.78
CA LEU A 114 2.47 11.89 -21.47
C LEU A 114 2.53 11.60 -22.98
N SER A 115 2.51 10.32 -23.38
CA SER A 115 2.45 9.93 -24.80
C SER A 115 1.13 10.35 -25.49
N LEU A 116 0.05 10.49 -24.73
CA LEU A 116 -1.24 11.04 -25.18
C LEU A 116 -1.27 12.58 -25.20
N GLY A 117 -0.13 13.22 -24.93
CA GLY A 117 0.03 14.68 -24.94
C GLY A 117 -0.43 15.35 -23.65
N ALA A 118 -0.52 14.63 -22.53
CA ALA A 118 -0.80 15.24 -21.24
C ALA A 118 0.38 16.10 -20.75
N ASP A 119 0.09 17.23 -20.12
CA ASP A 119 1.09 18.02 -19.39
C ASP A 119 1.31 17.48 -17.98
N TYR A 120 0.26 16.90 -17.39
CA TYR A 120 0.23 16.38 -16.03
C TYR A 120 -0.62 15.11 -15.89
N VAL A 121 -0.36 14.40 -14.80
CA VAL A 121 -1.14 13.26 -14.34
C VAL A 121 -1.75 13.58 -12.99
N ALA A 122 -3.01 13.24 -12.80
CA ALA A 122 -3.71 13.44 -11.55
C ALA A 122 -4.27 12.14 -10.98
N THR A 123 -4.35 12.11 -9.66
CA THR A 123 -4.93 10.98 -8.92
C THR A 123 -5.77 11.50 -7.76
N GLY A 124 -6.72 10.69 -7.30
CA GLY A 124 -7.51 10.97 -6.09
C GLY A 124 -6.76 10.64 -4.80
N HIS A 125 -5.47 10.94 -4.70
CA HIS A 125 -4.73 10.74 -3.45
C HIS A 125 -4.87 11.94 -2.50
N TYR A 126 -5.08 11.65 -1.22
CA TYR A 126 -5.08 12.63 -0.12
C TYR A 126 -3.67 13.01 0.26
N CYS A 127 -3.02 13.81 -0.58
CA CYS A 127 -1.72 14.40 -0.31
C CYS A 127 -1.60 15.71 -1.08
N ARG A 128 -0.60 16.52 -0.75
CA ARG A 128 -0.41 17.83 -1.37
C ARG A 128 0.96 17.92 -2.01
N LYS A 129 1.08 18.85 -2.97
CA LYS A 129 2.34 19.17 -3.62
C LYS A 129 2.71 20.62 -3.33
N GLY A 130 3.87 20.82 -2.74
CA GLY A 130 4.48 22.13 -2.55
C GLY A 130 5.68 22.35 -3.48
N THR A 131 6.17 23.57 -3.51
CA THR A 131 7.41 23.96 -4.20
C THR A 131 8.27 24.77 -3.24
N LEU A 132 9.57 24.44 -3.20
CA LEU A 132 10.58 25.18 -2.45
C LEU A 132 11.67 25.62 -3.42
N HIS A 133 12.15 26.86 -3.29
CA HIS A 133 13.35 27.29 -3.98
C HIS A 133 14.58 27.05 -3.09
N LYS A 134 15.53 26.25 -3.55
CA LYS A 134 16.82 26.03 -2.85
C LYS A 134 17.95 26.10 -3.86
N ASN A 135 18.97 26.91 -3.57
CA ASN A 135 20.14 27.12 -4.44
C ASN A 135 19.79 27.56 -5.88
N GLY A 136 18.68 28.26 -6.07
CA GLY A 136 18.21 28.69 -7.40
C GLY A 136 17.43 27.63 -8.18
N GLU A 137 17.24 26.43 -7.63
CA GLU A 137 16.44 25.37 -8.22
C GLU A 137 15.07 25.25 -7.54
N GLU A 138 14.04 24.98 -8.35
CA GLU A 138 12.70 24.63 -7.85
C GLU A 138 12.69 23.15 -7.46
N ILE A 139 12.34 22.88 -6.20
CA ILE A 139 12.24 21.54 -5.63
C ILE A 139 10.77 21.27 -5.30
N TYR A 140 10.25 20.15 -5.80
CA TYR A 140 8.90 19.68 -5.49
C TYR A 140 8.87 18.94 -4.17
N GLN A 141 7.93 19.32 -3.31
CA GLN A 141 7.72 18.73 -1.99
C GLN A 141 6.44 17.90 -2.00
N LEU A 142 6.51 16.67 -1.51
CA LEU A 142 5.32 15.91 -1.14
C LEU A 142 4.93 16.31 0.29
N LEU A 143 3.71 16.78 0.44
CA LEU A 143 3.15 17.27 1.70
C LEU A 143 1.98 16.36 2.12
N ALA A 144 1.79 16.22 3.43
CA ALA A 144 0.63 15.52 3.97
C ALA A 144 -0.68 16.21 3.54
N GLY A 145 -1.72 15.42 3.26
CA GLY A 145 -3.08 15.92 3.05
C GLY A 145 -3.61 16.66 4.28
N VAL A 146 -4.57 17.55 4.08
CA VAL A 146 -5.20 18.29 5.21
C VAL A 146 -5.98 17.36 6.14
N ASP A 147 -6.53 16.27 5.60
CA ASP A 147 -7.20 15.23 6.37
C ASP A 147 -6.19 14.24 6.94
N GLY A 148 -5.77 14.46 8.18
CA GLY A 148 -4.80 13.59 8.85
C GLY A 148 -5.24 12.13 9.00
N ASN A 149 -6.55 11.82 8.96
CA ASN A 149 -7.04 10.44 9.02
C ASN A 149 -7.00 9.74 7.67
N LYS A 150 -6.85 10.51 6.59
CA LYS A 150 -6.88 10.02 5.21
C LYS A 150 -5.60 10.31 4.45
N ASP A 151 -4.62 10.99 5.06
CA ASP A 151 -3.34 11.28 4.43
C ASP A 151 -2.71 10.03 3.79
N GLN A 152 -2.34 10.17 2.53
CA GLN A 152 -1.75 9.12 1.71
C GLN A 152 -0.32 9.45 1.29
N SER A 153 0.29 10.51 1.86
CA SER A 153 1.69 10.87 1.58
C SER A 153 2.66 9.72 1.85
N TYR A 154 2.38 8.87 2.84
CA TYR A 154 3.15 7.66 3.13
C TYR A 154 3.26 6.72 1.91
N PHE A 155 2.16 6.51 1.18
CA PHE A 155 2.17 5.62 0.02
C PHE A 155 2.84 6.22 -1.23
N LEU A 156 3.15 7.51 -1.18
CA LEU A 156 3.77 8.28 -2.26
C LEU A 156 5.21 8.70 -1.91
N CYS A 157 5.74 8.23 -0.78
CA CYS A 157 7.04 8.65 -0.25
C CYS A 157 8.24 8.33 -1.15
N GLN A 158 8.08 7.46 -2.14
CA GLN A 158 9.13 7.07 -3.08
C GLN A 158 9.04 7.78 -4.45
N LEU A 159 8.16 8.79 -4.59
CA LEU A 159 8.10 9.56 -5.84
C LEU A 159 9.34 10.42 -6.03
N SER A 160 9.90 10.38 -7.24
CA SER A 160 11.02 11.22 -7.64
C SER A 160 10.58 12.66 -7.93
N GLN A 161 11.56 13.57 -8.04
CA GLN A 161 11.31 14.96 -8.44
C GLN A 161 10.68 15.05 -9.84
N ALA A 162 11.12 14.20 -10.78
CA ALA A 162 10.55 14.14 -12.12
C ALA A 162 9.06 13.74 -12.07
N GLN A 163 8.72 12.71 -11.31
CA GLN A 163 7.34 12.25 -11.13
C GLN A 163 6.47 13.31 -10.43
N LEU A 164 6.97 13.91 -9.33
CA LEU A 164 6.24 14.96 -8.61
C LEU A 164 6.02 16.22 -9.47
N SER A 165 6.98 16.59 -10.33
CA SER A 165 6.84 17.73 -11.23
C SER A 165 5.61 17.61 -12.14
N LYS A 166 5.26 16.37 -12.51
CA LYS A 166 4.14 16.04 -13.40
C LYS A 166 2.87 15.59 -12.67
N ALA A 167 2.92 15.37 -11.36
CA ALA A 167 1.78 14.91 -10.56
C ALA A 167 0.88 16.05 -10.06
N LEU A 168 -0.43 15.82 -10.02
CA LEU A 168 -1.43 16.69 -9.39
C LEU A 168 -2.28 15.89 -8.40
N PHE A 169 -2.62 16.52 -7.27
CA PHE A 169 -3.40 15.93 -6.18
C PHE A 169 -4.55 16.86 -5.77
N PRO A 170 -5.63 16.93 -6.57
CA PRO A 170 -6.63 17.99 -6.45
C PRO A 170 -7.42 17.97 -5.15
N ILE A 171 -7.51 16.80 -4.50
CA ILE A 171 -8.28 16.62 -3.26
C ILE A 171 -7.42 16.72 -2.00
N GLY A 172 -6.12 17.00 -2.13
CA GLY A 172 -5.19 17.09 -0.99
C GLY A 172 -5.53 18.17 0.02
N GLU A 173 -6.25 19.20 -0.41
CA GLU A 173 -6.74 20.33 0.40
C GLU A 173 -8.16 20.10 0.95
N LEU A 174 -8.74 18.91 0.75
CA LEU A 174 -10.09 18.58 1.18
C LEU A 174 -10.08 17.42 2.19
N THR A 175 -11.06 17.46 3.08
CA THR A 175 -11.40 16.33 3.94
C THR A 175 -12.28 15.32 3.22
N LYS A 176 -12.27 14.06 3.66
CA LYS A 176 -13.13 13.02 3.07
C LYS A 176 -14.62 13.38 3.09
N PRO A 177 -15.18 14.00 4.16
CA PRO A 177 -16.55 14.49 4.14
C PRO A 177 -16.81 15.53 3.06
N GLU A 178 -15.91 16.50 2.86
CA GLU A 178 -16.05 17.52 1.80
C GLU A 178 -16.02 16.91 0.41
N VAL A 179 -15.14 15.93 0.18
CA VAL A 179 -15.10 15.16 -1.08
C VAL A 179 -16.44 14.46 -1.33
N ARG A 180 -17.01 13.79 -0.31
CA ARG A 180 -18.33 13.15 -0.45
C ARG A 180 -19.43 14.16 -0.69
N GLU A 181 -19.43 15.30 0.01
CA GLU A 181 -20.42 16.36 -0.17
C GLU A 181 -20.40 16.90 -1.61
N ILE A 182 -19.22 17.13 -2.19
CA ILE A 182 -19.07 17.53 -3.59
C ILE A 182 -19.65 16.44 -4.50
N ALA A 183 -19.30 15.17 -4.28
CA ALA A 183 -19.80 14.08 -5.09
C ALA A 183 -21.33 13.93 -5.04
N SER A 184 -21.94 14.10 -3.85
CA SER A 184 -23.39 14.06 -3.67
C SER A 184 -24.09 15.26 -4.31
N LYS A 185 -23.51 16.47 -4.23
CA LYS A 185 -24.04 17.68 -4.91
C LYS A 185 -24.05 17.53 -6.43
N LEU A 186 -23.05 16.84 -6.97
CA LEU A 186 -22.95 16.50 -8.38
C LEU A 186 -23.74 15.24 -8.75
N ASP A 187 -24.37 14.58 -7.78
CA ASP A 187 -25.14 13.34 -7.97
C ASP A 187 -24.29 12.25 -8.67
N LEU A 188 -23.00 12.15 -8.35
CA LEU A 188 -22.11 11.16 -8.94
C LEU A 188 -22.51 9.75 -8.47
N VAL A 189 -22.48 8.77 -9.38
CA VAL A 189 -22.75 7.35 -9.05
C VAL A 189 -21.84 6.83 -7.92
N THR A 190 -20.63 7.39 -7.82
CA THR A 190 -19.64 7.03 -6.81
C THR A 190 -19.84 7.70 -5.45
N ALA A 191 -20.80 8.62 -5.27
CA ALA A 191 -20.92 9.45 -4.07
C ALA A 191 -21.05 8.63 -2.77
N GLU A 192 -21.86 7.58 -2.80
CA GLU A 192 -22.08 6.69 -1.65
C GLU A 192 -21.18 5.45 -1.65
N LYS A 193 -20.32 5.29 -2.67
CA LYS A 193 -19.46 4.11 -2.80
C LYS A 193 -18.47 4.05 -1.62
N LYS A 194 -18.30 2.85 -1.07
CA LYS A 194 -17.36 2.62 0.05
C LYS A 194 -15.93 2.67 -0.46
N ASP A 195 -15.02 3.14 0.40
CA ASP A 195 -13.58 3.11 0.10
C ASP A 195 -13.13 1.65 -0.07
N SER A 196 -12.28 1.40 -1.06
CA SER A 196 -11.65 0.09 -1.25
C SER A 196 -10.83 -0.27 -0.01
N GLN A 197 -10.98 -1.52 0.46
CA GLN A 197 -10.27 -2.06 1.63
C GLN A 197 -9.38 -3.21 1.16
N GLY A 198 -8.17 -3.32 1.73
CA GLY A 198 -7.19 -4.34 1.35
C GLY A 198 -6.21 -3.85 0.28
N LEU A 199 -5.38 -4.76 -0.23
CA LEU A 199 -4.42 -4.46 -1.28
C LEU A 199 -5.17 -4.09 -2.57
N CYS A 200 -4.75 -2.99 -3.21
CA CYS A 200 -5.48 -2.31 -4.29
C CYS A 200 -5.99 -3.22 -5.43
N PHE A 201 -5.37 -4.38 -5.64
CA PHE A 201 -5.56 -5.26 -6.80
C PHE A 201 -6.01 -6.68 -6.45
N ILE A 202 -5.84 -7.13 -5.21
CA ILE A 202 -6.23 -8.48 -4.78
C ILE A 202 -7.77 -8.56 -4.61
N GLY A 203 -8.43 -7.41 -4.50
CA GLY A 203 -9.87 -7.32 -4.36
C GLY A 203 -10.33 -7.93 -3.04
N LYS A 204 -11.38 -8.76 -3.09
CA LYS A 204 -12.00 -9.38 -1.91
C LYS A 204 -11.27 -10.66 -1.43
N VAL A 205 -10.18 -11.07 -2.09
CA VAL A 205 -9.42 -12.27 -1.72
C VAL A 205 -8.54 -11.98 -0.50
N LYS A 206 -8.49 -12.90 0.46
CA LYS A 206 -7.60 -12.75 1.62
C LYS A 206 -6.16 -12.98 1.20
N LEU A 207 -5.24 -12.18 1.74
CA LEU A 207 -3.82 -12.28 1.40
C LEU A 207 -3.21 -13.69 1.61
N PRO A 208 -3.50 -14.43 2.70
CA PRO A 208 -2.99 -15.80 2.85
C PRO A 208 -3.48 -16.75 1.75
N ASP A 209 -4.71 -16.58 1.27
CA ASP A 209 -5.27 -17.41 0.20
C ASP A 209 -4.63 -17.04 -1.14
N PHE A 210 -4.36 -15.74 -1.36
CA PHE A 210 -3.62 -15.27 -2.53
C PHE A 210 -2.19 -15.83 -2.57
N LEU A 211 -1.46 -15.77 -1.45
CA LEU A 211 -0.07 -16.23 -1.38
C LEU A 211 0.08 -17.75 -1.59
N GLN A 212 -0.94 -18.54 -1.23
CA GLN A 212 -0.93 -20.00 -1.38
C GLN A 212 -0.85 -20.50 -2.83
N GLN A 213 -1.14 -19.65 -3.81
CA GLN A 213 -1.03 -19.99 -5.23
C GLN A 213 0.40 -20.35 -5.65
N GLN A 214 1.40 -19.69 -5.05
CA GLN A 214 2.82 -19.94 -5.35
C GLN A 214 3.61 -20.41 -4.13
N LEU A 215 3.23 -19.98 -2.92
CA LEU A 215 3.91 -20.35 -1.68
C LEU A 215 3.12 -21.49 -1.03
N LYS A 216 3.57 -22.74 -1.20
CA LYS A 216 2.86 -23.89 -0.61
C LYS A 216 2.92 -23.84 0.93
N PRO A 217 1.81 -24.15 1.62
CA PRO A 217 1.84 -24.33 3.07
C PRO A 217 2.88 -25.37 3.49
N LYS A 218 3.63 -25.04 4.55
CA LYS A 218 4.61 -25.94 5.17
C LYS A 218 4.42 -25.87 6.68
N GLU A 219 4.20 -27.02 7.30
CA GLU A 219 4.06 -27.07 8.75
C GLU A 219 5.37 -26.65 9.44
N GLY A 220 5.26 -25.76 10.42
CA GLY A 220 6.35 -25.24 11.23
C GLY A 220 5.94 -25.09 12.69
N VAL A 221 6.85 -24.64 13.55
CA VAL A 221 6.63 -24.52 15.00
C VAL A 221 6.56 -23.07 15.46
N ILE A 222 5.70 -22.83 16.45
CA ILE A 222 5.60 -21.55 17.15
C ILE A 222 6.36 -21.66 18.46
N VAL A 223 7.33 -20.78 18.66
CA VAL A 223 8.21 -20.73 19.83
C VAL A 223 7.89 -19.46 20.64
N GLU A 224 7.46 -19.65 21.88
CA GLU A 224 7.27 -18.58 22.84
C GLU A 224 8.61 -18.25 23.51
N VAL A 225 9.01 -16.98 23.43
CA VAL A 225 10.24 -16.44 23.99
C VAL A 225 9.86 -15.55 25.18
N SER A 226 10.51 -15.76 26.32
CA SER A 226 10.27 -14.99 27.55
C SER A 226 10.92 -13.61 27.49
N ASP A 227 10.33 -12.62 28.13
CA ASP A 227 10.82 -11.22 28.14
C ASP A 227 12.12 -11.01 28.93
N ASP A 228 12.49 -11.98 29.77
CA ASP A 228 13.73 -11.99 30.56
C ASP A 228 14.90 -12.69 29.87
N GLU A 229 14.71 -13.17 28.63
CA GLU A 229 15.74 -13.85 27.85
C GLU A 229 17.02 -12.99 27.71
N PRO A 230 18.22 -13.58 27.89
CA PRO A 230 19.48 -12.83 27.90
C PRO A 230 19.74 -12.00 26.64
N ILE A 231 19.17 -12.38 25.50
CA ILE A 231 19.29 -11.66 24.22
C ILE A 231 18.74 -10.22 24.27
N TYR A 232 17.87 -9.91 25.24
CA TYR A 232 17.31 -8.57 25.44
C TYR A 232 18.13 -7.69 26.38
N LYS A 233 19.09 -8.27 27.11
CA LYS A 233 19.94 -7.52 28.03
C LYS A 233 20.95 -6.72 27.20
N VAL A 234 20.72 -5.42 27.12
CA VAL A 234 21.63 -4.48 26.48
C VAL A 234 22.69 -4.07 27.50
N GLU A 235 23.95 -4.44 27.26
CA GLU A 235 25.08 -3.89 28.02
C GLU A 235 25.22 -2.39 27.72
N ASN A 236 25.67 -1.63 28.73
CA ASN A 236 25.93 -0.19 28.57
C ASN A 236 27.07 0.02 27.56
N HIS A 237 26.71 0.27 26.30
CA HIS A 237 27.65 0.64 25.26
C HIS A 237 27.81 2.17 25.18
N ASN A 238 29.06 2.62 25.22
CA ASN A 238 29.41 3.98 24.83
C ASN A 238 29.59 4.00 23.31
N PHE A 239 28.70 4.68 22.59
CA PHE A 239 28.79 4.85 21.14
C PHE A 239 29.64 6.07 20.80
N ASN A 240 30.47 5.97 19.77
CA ASN A 240 31.33 7.07 19.32
C ASN A 240 30.59 8.04 18.37
N SER A 241 29.40 7.66 17.89
CA SER A 241 28.56 8.47 17.02
C SER A 241 27.09 8.09 17.11
N LYS A 242 26.20 8.98 16.62
CA LYS A 242 24.76 8.70 16.52
C LYS A 242 24.45 7.57 15.53
N GLU A 243 25.23 7.46 14.45
CA GLU A 243 25.07 6.42 13.44
C GLU A 243 25.36 5.03 14.03
N GLU A 244 26.43 4.92 14.83
CA GLU A 244 26.79 3.68 15.53
C GLU A 244 25.71 3.26 16.53
N GLU A 245 25.20 4.22 17.31
CA GLU A 245 24.09 4.01 18.24
C GLU A 245 22.84 3.49 17.50
N LEU A 246 22.43 4.15 16.41
CA LEU A 246 21.27 3.75 15.62
C LEU A 246 21.46 2.38 14.96
N SER A 247 22.66 2.08 14.44
CA SER A 247 22.99 0.78 13.88
C SER A 247 22.90 -0.32 14.92
N PHE A 248 23.35 -0.06 16.15
CA PHE A 248 23.24 -1.01 17.24
C PHE A 248 21.78 -1.21 17.68
N LEU A 249 21.00 -0.13 17.84
CA LEU A 249 19.59 -0.19 18.26
C LEU A 249 18.67 -0.82 17.21
N SER A 250 19.02 -0.72 15.92
CA SER A 250 18.26 -1.31 14.81
C SER A 250 18.72 -2.72 14.42
N ARG A 251 19.70 -3.29 15.12
CA ARG A 251 20.23 -4.63 14.82
C ARG A 251 19.13 -5.69 14.94
N LYS A 252 19.17 -6.68 14.06
CA LYS A 252 18.30 -7.85 14.17
C LYS A 252 18.77 -8.73 15.34
N LEU A 253 17.85 -9.10 16.24
CA LEU A 253 18.09 -10.14 17.22
C LEU A 253 17.97 -11.51 16.54
N ASN A 254 18.96 -12.38 16.74
CA ASN A 254 18.99 -13.71 16.15
C ASN A 254 18.41 -14.72 17.15
N TYR A 255 17.19 -15.17 16.88
CA TYR A 255 16.51 -16.17 17.68
C TYR A 255 16.90 -17.58 17.24
N THR A 256 16.98 -18.47 18.22
CA THR A 256 17.11 -19.91 18.03
C THR A 256 15.97 -20.62 18.75
N ILE A 257 15.67 -21.87 18.38
CA ILE A 257 14.60 -22.64 19.03
C ILE A 257 14.87 -22.83 20.54
N GLN A 258 16.13 -22.77 20.97
CA GLN A 258 16.55 -22.90 22.36
C GLN A 258 16.21 -21.67 23.22
N ASN A 259 15.93 -20.51 22.61
CA ASN A 259 15.53 -19.29 23.34
C ASN A 259 14.09 -19.33 23.86
N GLY A 260 13.35 -20.41 23.63
CA GLY A 260 11.95 -20.44 23.99
C GLY A 260 11.36 -21.82 24.04
N LYS A 261 10.06 -21.86 24.33
CA LYS A 261 9.27 -23.08 24.42
C LYS A 261 8.39 -23.24 23.18
N VAL A 262 8.34 -24.43 22.61
CA VAL A 262 7.38 -24.73 21.55
C VAL A 262 5.96 -24.75 22.13
N VAL A 263 5.08 -23.90 21.60
CA VAL A 263 3.70 -23.69 22.08
C VAL A 263 2.63 -24.01 21.05
N GLY A 264 3.01 -24.20 19.79
CA GLY A 264 2.05 -24.47 18.72
C GLY A 264 2.71 -24.79 17.39
N LYS A 265 1.86 -24.88 16.37
CA LYS A 265 2.25 -25.11 14.98
C LYS A 265 1.60 -24.09 14.07
N HIS A 266 2.20 -23.85 12.91
CA HIS A 266 1.66 -22.97 11.87
C HIS A 266 1.86 -23.58 10.48
N GLN A 267 1.25 -22.99 9.46
CA GLN A 267 1.24 -23.50 8.08
C GLN A 267 2.25 -22.81 7.14
N GLY A 268 3.24 -22.13 7.70
CA GLY A 268 4.28 -21.41 6.96
C GLY A 268 4.65 -20.09 7.63
N ALA A 269 5.94 -19.85 7.87
CA ALA A 269 6.40 -18.66 8.60
C ALA A 269 6.22 -17.38 7.76
N HIS A 270 6.21 -17.50 6.43
CA HIS A 270 6.00 -16.40 5.49
C HIS A 270 4.58 -15.80 5.54
N TYR A 271 3.61 -16.44 6.19
CA TYR A 271 2.25 -15.90 6.34
C TYR A 271 2.09 -14.95 7.54
N PHE A 272 3.17 -14.71 8.29
CA PHE A 272 3.13 -13.94 9.52
C PHE A 272 4.04 -12.72 9.44
N THR A 273 3.60 -11.64 10.08
CA THR A 273 4.31 -10.37 10.15
C THR A 273 4.64 -10.05 11.61
N LYS A 274 5.77 -9.37 11.86
CA LYS A 274 6.11 -8.86 13.19
C LYS A 274 4.99 -7.97 13.74
N GLY A 275 4.71 -8.11 15.03
CA GLY A 275 3.58 -7.47 15.72
C GLY A 275 2.21 -8.14 15.47
N GLN A 276 2.13 -9.18 14.64
CA GLN A 276 0.86 -9.87 14.39
C GLN A 276 0.40 -10.67 15.62
N ARG A 277 -0.85 -10.44 16.03
CA ARG A 277 -1.53 -11.21 17.10
C ARG A 277 -2.46 -12.30 16.56
N LYS A 278 -3.20 -11.99 15.49
CA LYS A 278 -4.26 -12.87 14.96
C LYS A 278 -3.66 -14.01 14.13
N GLY A 279 -4.33 -15.16 14.11
CA GLY A 279 -3.94 -16.29 13.26
C GLY A 279 -2.92 -17.26 13.85
N LEU A 280 -2.41 -17.00 15.07
CA LEU A 280 -1.48 -17.90 15.76
C LEU A 280 -2.17 -19.18 16.27
N ALA A 281 -3.48 -19.11 16.60
CA ALA A 281 -4.26 -20.22 17.15
C ALA A 281 -3.65 -20.91 18.39
N VAL A 282 -2.82 -20.18 19.15
CA VAL A 282 -2.25 -20.61 20.44
C VAL A 282 -3.05 -19.95 21.57
N GLY A 283 -3.40 -20.74 22.59
CA GLY A 283 -4.11 -20.28 23.79
C GLY A 283 -3.49 -20.85 25.06
N GLY A 284 -3.97 -20.39 26.22
CA GLY A 284 -3.48 -20.84 27.53
C GLY A 284 -2.31 -20.03 28.10
N THR A 285 -1.94 -18.92 27.46
CA THR A 285 -0.97 -17.95 27.99
C THR A 285 -1.67 -16.88 28.85
N PRO A 286 -1.01 -16.35 29.90
CA PRO A 286 -1.53 -15.23 30.71
C PRO A 286 -1.88 -13.99 29.88
N GLU A 287 -1.04 -13.63 28.92
CA GLU A 287 -1.25 -12.52 27.99
C GLU A 287 -1.29 -13.01 26.52
N PRO A 288 -1.88 -12.22 25.60
CA PRO A 288 -1.89 -12.56 24.18
C PRO A 288 -0.47 -12.63 23.60
N LEU A 289 -0.24 -13.59 22.72
CA LEU A 289 1.01 -13.71 21.96
C LEU A 289 1.03 -12.77 20.75
N PHE A 290 2.19 -12.18 20.49
CA PHE A 290 2.52 -11.38 19.32
C PHE A 290 3.75 -11.96 18.64
N VAL A 291 3.77 -11.97 17.30
CA VAL A 291 4.96 -12.37 16.52
C VAL A 291 6.07 -11.35 16.74
N ILE A 292 7.22 -11.79 17.22
CA ILE A 292 8.41 -10.93 17.42
C ILE A 292 9.45 -11.12 16.31
N ASP A 293 9.54 -12.34 15.75
CA ASP A 293 10.37 -12.62 14.58
C ASP A 293 9.88 -13.86 13.80
N THR A 294 10.31 -13.97 12.55
CA THR A 294 10.06 -15.13 11.70
C THR A 294 11.37 -15.63 11.10
N ASN A 295 11.52 -16.95 11.07
CA ASN A 295 12.61 -17.63 10.38
C ASN A 295 11.99 -18.57 9.32
N VAL A 296 12.07 -18.16 8.05
CA VAL A 296 11.50 -18.93 6.93
C VAL A 296 12.36 -20.11 6.51
N GLU A 297 13.66 -20.11 6.80
CA GLU A 297 14.57 -21.20 6.46
C GLU A 297 14.26 -22.43 7.32
N ASP A 298 14.19 -22.23 8.64
CA ASP A 298 13.84 -23.27 9.61
C ASP A 298 12.31 -23.44 9.78
N ASN A 299 11.52 -22.55 9.17
CA ASN A 299 10.06 -22.48 9.29
C ASN A 299 9.59 -22.38 10.75
N ILE A 300 10.09 -21.37 11.45
CA ILE A 300 9.81 -21.08 12.86
C ILE A 300 9.20 -19.67 12.99
N ILE A 301 8.21 -19.54 13.86
CA ILE A 301 7.67 -18.26 14.31
C ILE A 301 8.07 -18.07 15.77
N TYR A 302 8.68 -16.93 16.09
CA TYR A 302 8.96 -16.53 17.47
C TYR A 302 7.87 -15.58 17.95
N THR A 303 7.37 -15.82 19.15
CA THR A 303 6.31 -15.01 19.78
C THR A 303 6.70 -14.55 21.18
N GLY A 304 6.26 -13.36 21.56
CA GLY A 304 6.35 -12.84 22.93
C GLY A 304 4.97 -12.56 23.51
N GLN A 305 4.83 -12.64 24.84
CA GLN A 305 3.59 -12.31 25.55
C GLN A 305 3.45 -10.81 25.78
N GLY A 306 2.24 -10.28 25.52
CA GLY A 306 1.90 -8.90 25.83
C GLY A 306 2.50 -7.89 24.84
N LYS A 307 2.00 -6.65 24.93
CA LYS A 307 2.47 -5.54 24.09
C LYS A 307 3.77 -4.91 24.59
N ASN A 308 4.14 -5.17 25.85
CA ASN A 308 5.31 -4.58 26.49
C ASN A 308 6.54 -5.49 26.44
N HIS A 309 6.44 -6.65 25.77
CA HIS A 309 7.59 -7.49 25.51
C HIS A 309 8.68 -6.66 24.79
N PRO A 310 9.98 -6.84 25.06
CA PRO A 310 11.07 -5.94 24.65
C PRO A 310 11.20 -5.63 23.15
N VAL A 311 10.42 -6.31 22.31
CA VAL A 311 10.49 -6.32 20.84
C VAL A 311 9.12 -6.21 20.19
N SER A 312 8.06 -6.01 20.99
CA SER A 312 6.67 -5.84 20.54
C SER A 312 6.33 -4.40 20.18
#